data_AF-A0A954IRZ7-F1
#
_entry.id   AF-A0A954IRZ7-F1
#
_cell.length_a   1.000
_cell.length_b   1.000
_cell.length_c   1.000
_cell.angle_alpha   90.00
_cell.angle_beta   90.00
_cell.angle_gamma   90.00
#
_symmetry.space_group_name_H-M   'P 1'
#
loop_
_entity.id
_entity.type
_entity.pdbx_description
1 polymer ?
#
loop_
_entity_poly.entity_id
_entity_poly.type
_entity_poly.pdbx_seq_one_letter_code
_entity_poly.pdbx_strand_id
1 'polypeptide(L)'
;MKFALLGDDPIVHPLIREIATRSECQLTHAALLGEQETEILQIAPAVRLVGGWEELLSPEIDAVIVCGSADLIGPSTKQLAAAGRPLVVFPKGAWDTELIYELSLARDDNGVRLIPVCPLLEQPFFRDTHAVSSQEADVPNPIIHLRLERNVSMPAGAELTEAVLRTFLLSDVGLLRKLGGEYHQVTAVKSSTPTGGIVSATVTLSGDNLPDAVWTIRPNSTNPVWQFSIARNAATETYQGEGDIETIRKLDKEADPGGLTFDMGKAVLQHIERSLTQPDARPDWTDLTRDFEVLDAVRRSFARRRTIDLHFETTSERSLFKTQMTAIGCGVMMLTLFAVVALLVLGAALDARNPVEIKAQKANTIFYEDEFVAGEANLTSKGVEHWQSVEAERRD
;
A
#
# COMPACT_ATOMS: atom_id res chain seq x y z
N MET A 1 -11.47 12.95 -25.02
CA MET A 1 -10.47 12.21 -24.22
C MET A 1 -9.84 11.12 -25.07
N LYS A 2 -8.52 11.19 -25.25
CA LYS A 2 -7.70 10.19 -25.92
C LYS A 2 -7.14 9.23 -24.86
N PHE A 3 -7.58 7.99 -24.91
CA PHE A 3 -7.09 6.92 -24.05
C PHE A 3 -5.99 6.12 -24.75
N ALA A 4 -5.14 5.51 -23.94
CA ALA A 4 -4.30 4.39 -24.35
C ALA A 4 -4.57 3.16 -23.48
N LEU A 5 -4.24 1.97 -23.99
CA LEU A 5 -4.40 0.70 -23.28
C LEU A 5 -3.03 0.06 -23.02
N LEU A 6 -2.81 -0.39 -21.79
CA LEU A 6 -1.67 -1.19 -21.37
C LEU A 6 -2.18 -2.49 -20.73
N GLY A 7 -2.02 -3.60 -21.45
CA GLY A 7 -2.14 -4.95 -20.90
C GLY A 7 -3.22 -5.84 -21.53
N ASP A 8 -3.43 -7.01 -20.95
CA ASP A 8 -3.86 -8.24 -21.63
C ASP A 8 -5.17 -8.86 -21.09
N ASP A 9 -5.95 -8.09 -20.34
CA ASP A 9 -7.10 -8.63 -19.62
C ASP A 9 -8.45 -8.33 -20.30
N PRO A 10 -9.30 -9.33 -20.57
CA PRO A 10 -10.57 -9.12 -21.26
C PRO A 10 -11.61 -8.33 -20.45
N ILE A 11 -11.41 -8.13 -19.14
CA ILE A 11 -12.31 -7.31 -18.31
C ILE A 11 -12.47 -5.88 -18.85
N VAL A 12 -11.50 -5.40 -19.63
CA VAL A 12 -11.51 -4.03 -20.17
C VAL A 12 -12.43 -3.89 -21.39
N HIS A 13 -12.84 -5.00 -22.03
CA HIS A 13 -13.56 -4.95 -23.31
C HIS A 13 -14.84 -4.11 -23.29
N PRO A 14 -15.72 -4.20 -22.28
CA PRO A 14 -16.92 -3.38 -22.27
C PRO A 14 -16.61 -1.88 -22.17
N LEU A 15 -15.56 -1.48 -21.44
CA LEU A 15 -15.11 -0.08 -21.40
C LEU A 15 -14.62 0.38 -22.77
N ILE A 16 -13.86 -0.45 -23.49
CA ILE A 16 -13.35 -0.09 -24.82
C ILE A 16 -14.48 0.00 -25.84
N ARG A 17 -15.49 -0.89 -25.77
CA ARG A 17 -16.71 -0.79 -26.58
C ARG A 17 -17.40 0.55 -26.34
N GLU A 18 -17.55 0.96 -25.07
CA GLU A 18 -18.17 2.24 -24.74
C GLU A 18 -17.32 3.47 -25.16
N ILE A 19 -15.99 3.36 -25.10
CA ILE A 19 -15.11 4.41 -25.63
C ILE A 19 -15.28 4.54 -27.15
N ALA A 20 -15.42 3.42 -27.87
CA ALA A 20 -15.59 3.40 -29.32
C ALA A 20 -16.95 3.94 -29.79
N THR A 21 -18.00 3.88 -28.96
CA THR A 21 -19.33 4.39 -29.29
C THR A 21 -19.46 5.90 -29.10
N ARG A 22 -18.63 6.53 -28.25
CA ARG A 22 -18.72 7.97 -27.94
C ARG A 22 -17.78 8.82 -28.81
N SER A 23 -18.33 9.84 -29.48
CA SER A 23 -17.55 10.77 -30.31
C SER A 23 -16.53 11.63 -29.55
N GLU A 24 -16.72 11.78 -28.24
CA GLU A 24 -15.86 12.58 -27.37
C GLU A 24 -14.65 11.80 -26.86
N CYS A 25 -14.65 10.47 -27.00
CA CYS A 25 -13.60 9.59 -26.50
C CYS A 25 -12.97 8.81 -27.66
N GLN A 26 -11.69 8.45 -27.53
CA GLN A 26 -11.01 7.65 -28.54
C GLN A 26 -9.92 6.81 -27.89
N LEU A 27 -9.85 5.52 -28.22
CA LEU A 27 -8.69 4.69 -27.94
C LEU A 27 -7.66 4.88 -29.07
N THR A 28 -6.49 5.42 -28.74
CA THR A 28 -5.49 5.84 -29.74
C THR A 28 -4.30 4.90 -29.83
N HIS A 29 -3.83 4.38 -28.70
CA HIS A 29 -2.64 3.53 -28.61
C HIS A 29 -2.94 2.31 -27.74
N ALA A 30 -2.28 1.19 -28.03
CA ALA A 30 -2.38 -0.02 -27.22
C ALA A 30 -1.06 -0.80 -27.20
N ALA A 31 -0.63 -1.24 -26.02
CA ALA A 31 0.60 -1.98 -25.79
C ALA A 31 0.36 -3.21 -24.89
N LEU A 32 1.20 -4.24 -25.05
CA LEU A 32 1.19 -5.45 -24.21
C LEU A 32 -0.16 -6.19 -24.17
N LEU A 33 -0.85 -6.30 -25.31
CA LEU A 33 -2.21 -6.88 -25.37
C LEU A 33 -2.27 -8.41 -25.26
N GLY A 34 -1.14 -9.11 -25.43
CA GLY A 34 -1.11 -10.57 -25.43
C GLY A 34 -2.10 -11.16 -26.44
N GLU A 35 -2.96 -12.07 -25.98
CA GLU A 35 -3.99 -12.72 -26.81
C GLU A 35 -5.17 -11.80 -27.17
N GLN A 36 -5.29 -10.62 -26.53
CA GLN A 36 -6.43 -9.71 -26.73
C GLN A 36 -6.30 -8.85 -28.00
N GLU A 37 -5.15 -8.87 -28.69
CA GLU A 37 -4.88 -7.98 -29.84
C GLU A 37 -5.98 -8.01 -30.90
N THR A 38 -6.45 -9.21 -31.26
CA THR A 38 -7.48 -9.37 -32.31
C THR A 38 -8.82 -8.80 -31.89
N GLU A 39 -9.25 -9.06 -30.65
CA GLU A 39 -10.54 -8.56 -30.13
C GLU A 39 -10.51 -7.03 -29.99
N ILE A 40 -9.40 -6.47 -29.51
CA ILE A 40 -9.22 -5.01 -29.40
C ILE A 40 -9.27 -4.33 -30.77
N LEU A 41 -8.61 -4.89 -31.80
CA LEU A 41 -8.68 -4.35 -33.16
C LEU A 41 -10.08 -4.45 -33.78
N GLN A 42 -10.88 -5.46 -33.40
CA GLN A 42 -12.27 -5.55 -33.83
C GLN A 42 -13.15 -4.49 -33.18
N ILE A 43 -12.94 -4.21 -31.90
CA ILE A 43 -13.72 -3.20 -31.15
C ILE A 43 -13.31 -1.78 -31.56
N ALA A 44 -12.00 -1.52 -31.69
CA ALA A 44 -11.43 -0.21 -31.99
C ALA A 44 -10.44 -0.27 -33.16
N PRO A 45 -10.89 -0.37 -34.42
CA PRO A 45 -10.02 -0.58 -35.59
C PRO A 45 -9.01 0.55 -35.86
N ALA A 46 -9.24 1.74 -35.29
CA ALA A 46 -8.37 2.89 -35.44
C ALA A 46 -7.22 2.95 -34.42
N VAL A 47 -7.17 2.01 -33.46
CA VAL A 47 -6.12 1.97 -32.43
C VAL A 47 -4.77 1.61 -33.07
N ARG A 48 -3.72 2.34 -32.69
CA ARG A 48 -2.35 2.01 -33.07
C ARG A 48 -1.75 1.05 -32.06
N LEU A 49 -1.39 -0.14 -32.52
CA LEU A 49 -0.59 -1.07 -31.73
C LEU A 49 0.86 -0.58 -31.70
N VAL A 50 1.43 -0.49 -30.50
CA VAL A 50 2.80 -0.03 -30.28
C VAL A 50 3.66 -1.15 -29.70
N GLY A 51 4.96 -1.11 -29.99
CA GLY A 51 5.89 -2.19 -29.61
C GLY A 51 6.28 -2.20 -28.14
N GLY A 52 6.09 -1.08 -27.44
CA GLY A 52 6.48 -0.88 -26.04
C GLY A 52 5.58 0.10 -25.31
N TRP A 53 5.66 0.07 -23.98
CA TRP A 53 4.87 0.97 -23.12
C TRP A 53 5.35 2.42 -23.19
N GLU A 54 6.59 2.65 -23.63
CA GLU A 54 7.22 3.97 -23.72
C GLU A 54 6.48 4.90 -24.69
N GLU A 55 5.90 4.36 -25.77
CA GLU A 55 5.08 5.14 -26.71
C GLU A 55 3.78 5.67 -26.05
N LEU A 56 3.36 5.09 -24.92
CA LEU A 56 2.20 5.55 -24.15
C LEU A 56 2.50 6.84 -23.35
N LEU A 57 3.76 7.31 -23.33
CA LEU A 57 4.15 8.61 -22.79
C LEU A 57 3.86 9.77 -23.75
N SER A 58 3.18 9.54 -24.88
CA SER A 58 2.83 10.59 -25.84
C SER A 58 2.01 11.72 -25.17
N PRO A 59 2.32 13.00 -25.43
CA PRO A 59 1.56 14.13 -24.89
C PRO A 59 0.12 14.19 -25.40
N GLU A 60 -0.21 13.46 -26.47
CA GLU A 60 -1.58 13.37 -26.98
C GLU A 60 -2.49 12.45 -26.17
N ILE A 61 -1.94 11.62 -25.27
CA ILE A 61 -2.71 10.68 -24.45
C ILE A 61 -3.12 11.37 -23.14
N ASP A 62 -4.43 11.43 -22.90
CA ASP A 62 -5.02 12.03 -21.70
C ASP A 62 -4.94 11.08 -20.49
N ALA A 63 -5.14 9.78 -20.71
CA ALA A 63 -5.06 8.76 -19.66
C ALA A 63 -4.70 7.37 -20.23
N VAL A 64 -4.03 6.56 -19.42
CA VAL A 64 -3.69 5.17 -19.75
C VAL A 64 -4.55 4.21 -18.93
N ILE A 65 -5.26 3.31 -19.61
CA ILE A 65 -5.99 2.20 -19.01
C ILE A 65 -5.02 1.06 -18.80
N VAL A 66 -4.90 0.60 -17.55
CA VAL A 66 -3.98 -0.46 -17.14
C VAL A 66 -4.80 -1.66 -16.68
N CYS A 67 -4.59 -2.81 -17.30
CA CYS A 67 -5.28 -4.04 -16.93
C CYS A 67 -4.43 -5.27 -17.22
N GLY A 68 -4.45 -6.27 -16.34
CA GLY A 68 -3.81 -7.57 -16.60
C GLY A 68 -2.59 -7.86 -15.73
N SER A 69 -1.93 -8.98 -16.03
CA SER A 69 -0.93 -9.58 -15.13
C SER A 69 0.35 -10.04 -15.81
N ALA A 70 0.57 -9.74 -17.10
CA ALA A 70 1.85 -9.94 -17.74
C ALA A 70 3.00 -9.25 -16.99
N ASP A 71 4.17 -9.87 -16.96
CA ASP A 71 5.32 -9.46 -16.12
C ASP A 71 5.75 -8.00 -16.31
N LEU A 72 5.58 -7.46 -17.52
CA LEU A 72 5.94 -6.09 -17.84
C LEU A 72 4.90 -5.05 -17.40
N ILE A 73 3.64 -5.44 -17.16
CA ILE A 73 2.55 -4.49 -16.84
C ILE A 73 2.85 -3.75 -15.54
N GLY A 74 3.25 -4.44 -14.47
CA GLY A 74 3.56 -3.81 -13.18
C GLY A 74 4.68 -2.76 -13.28
N PRO A 75 5.89 -3.12 -13.76
CA PRO A 75 6.97 -2.17 -13.99
C PRO A 75 6.60 -1.00 -14.93
N SER A 76 5.91 -1.27 -16.03
CA SER A 76 5.45 -0.21 -16.95
C SER A 76 4.45 0.74 -16.29
N THR A 77 3.55 0.22 -15.45
CA THR A 77 2.59 1.03 -14.68
C THR A 77 3.30 1.98 -13.74
N LYS A 78 4.34 1.51 -13.02
CA LYS A 78 5.18 2.34 -12.15
C LYS A 78 5.83 3.49 -12.92
N GLN A 79 6.42 3.18 -14.08
CA GLN A 79 7.10 4.20 -14.91
C GLN A 79 6.13 5.24 -15.48
N LEU A 80 4.94 4.82 -15.93
CA LEU A 80 3.90 5.74 -16.38
C LEU A 80 3.41 6.66 -15.26
N ALA A 81 3.20 6.11 -14.06
CA ALA A 81 2.82 6.88 -12.87
C ALA A 81 3.91 7.89 -12.49
N ALA A 82 5.17 7.46 -12.47
CA ALA A 82 6.32 8.33 -12.18
C ALA A 82 6.49 9.45 -13.23
N ALA A 83 6.08 9.21 -14.48
CA ALA A 83 6.05 10.22 -15.53
C ALA A 83 4.82 11.16 -15.45
N GLY A 84 3.99 11.04 -14.41
CA GLY A 84 2.82 11.89 -14.19
C GLY A 84 1.62 11.56 -15.09
N ARG A 85 1.59 10.39 -15.74
CA ARG A 85 0.48 10.01 -16.63
C ARG A 85 -0.73 9.54 -15.85
N PRO A 86 -1.93 10.14 -16.04
CA PRO A 86 -3.15 9.65 -15.38
C PRO A 86 -3.41 8.18 -15.72
N LEU A 87 -3.66 7.36 -14.71
CA LEU A 87 -3.87 5.92 -14.85
C LEU A 87 -5.29 5.53 -14.42
N VAL A 88 -5.96 4.78 -15.28
CA VAL A 88 -7.21 4.07 -14.98
C VAL A 88 -6.84 2.61 -14.74
N VAL A 89 -6.90 2.17 -13.49
CA VAL A 89 -6.29 0.92 -13.05
C VAL A 89 -7.36 -0.13 -12.78
N PHE A 90 -7.35 -1.22 -13.54
CA PHE A 90 -8.11 -2.44 -13.23
C PHE A 90 -7.23 -3.36 -12.38
N PRO A 91 -7.41 -3.36 -11.05
CA PRO A 91 -6.49 -4.04 -10.16
C PRO A 91 -6.59 -5.56 -10.33
N LYS A 92 -5.47 -6.26 -10.17
CA LYS A 92 -5.41 -7.72 -10.28
C LYS A 92 -4.90 -8.36 -9.00
N GLY A 93 -5.51 -9.49 -8.65
CA GLY A 93 -5.10 -10.27 -7.48
C GLY A 93 -3.66 -10.81 -7.57
N ALA A 94 -3.06 -10.82 -8.76
CA ALA A 94 -1.67 -11.17 -8.98
C ALA A 94 -0.69 -10.09 -8.51
N TRP A 95 -1.12 -8.82 -8.48
CA TRP A 95 -0.26 -7.70 -8.08
C TRP A 95 0.09 -7.80 -6.60
N ASP A 96 1.24 -7.29 -6.21
CA ASP A 96 1.66 -7.22 -4.82
C ASP A 96 1.25 -5.90 -4.17
N THR A 97 1.18 -5.90 -2.84
CA THR A 97 0.92 -4.67 -2.07
C THR A 97 2.05 -3.65 -2.24
N GLU A 98 3.26 -4.11 -2.55
CA GLU A 98 4.43 -3.24 -2.79
C GLU A 98 4.22 -2.33 -4.01
N LEU A 99 3.78 -2.86 -5.16
CA LEU A 99 3.39 -2.08 -6.32
C LEU A 99 2.34 -1.04 -5.98
N ILE A 100 1.33 -1.40 -5.18
CA ILE A 100 0.26 -0.47 -4.81
C ILE A 100 0.79 0.68 -3.95
N TYR A 101 1.68 0.41 -2.99
CA TYR A 101 2.32 1.46 -2.20
C TYR A 101 3.27 2.34 -3.03
N GLU A 102 4.03 1.75 -3.96
CA GLU A 102 4.88 2.54 -4.85
C GLU A 102 4.07 3.47 -5.75
N LEU A 103 2.91 3.03 -6.24
CA LEU A 103 1.99 3.88 -6.98
C LEU A 103 1.38 4.96 -6.07
N SER A 104 1.07 4.65 -4.81
CA SER A 104 0.66 5.67 -3.83
C SER A 104 1.75 6.74 -3.64
N LEU A 105 3.02 6.34 -3.56
CA LEU A 105 4.15 7.28 -3.48
C LEU A 105 4.24 8.12 -4.76
N ALA A 106 4.12 7.51 -5.94
CA ALA A 106 4.13 8.25 -7.20
C ALA A 106 2.98 9.28 -7.29
N ARG A 107 1.78 8.93 -6.79
CA ARG A 107 0.63 9.83 -6.65
C ARG A 107 0.95 11.01 -5.75
N ASP A 108 1.52 10.74 -4.59
CA ASP A 108 1.81 11.77 -3.59
C ASP A 108 2.97 12.69 -4.04
N ASP A 109 4.01 12.13 -4.68
CA ASP A 109 5.19 12.87 -5.16
C ASP A 109 4.92 13.67 -6.44
N ASN A 110 4.23 13.07 -7.43
CA ASN A 110 4.06 13.66 -8.77
C ASN A 110 2.65 14.24 -8.99
N GLY A 111 1.73 14.08 -8.05
CA GLY A 111 0.33 14.47 -8.21
C GLY A 111 -0.40 13.69 -9.31
N VAL A 112 0.11 12.50 -9.69
CA VAL A 112 -0.49 11.69 -10.76
C VAL A 112 -1.87 11.21 -10.34
N ARG A 113 -2.85 11.26 -11.25
CA ARG A 113 -4.19 10.74 -10.97
C ARG A 113 -4.22 9.23 -11.13
N LEU A 114 -4.55 8.52 -10.07
CA LEU A 114 -4.77 7.07 -10.07
C LEU A 114 -6.26 6.80 -9.82
N ILE A 115 -6.93 6.23 -10.81
CA ILE A 115 -8.38 5.98 -10.80
C ILE A 115 -8.59 4.46 -10.75
N PRO A 116 -8.88 3.88 -9.58
CA PRO A 116 -9.12 2.45 -9.48
C PRO A 116 -10.49 2.08 -10.03
N VAL A 117 -10.54 1.01 -10.81
CA VAL A 117 -11.79 0.49 -11.37
C VAL A 117 -12.16 -0.81 -10.68
N CYS A 118 -13.23 -0.76 -9.88
CA CYS A 118 -13.81 -1.92 -9.21
C CYS A 118 -15.23 -2.15 -9.74
N PRO A 119 -15.43 -2.95 -10.81
CA PRO A 119 -16.71 -2.96 -11.52
C PRO A 119 -17.90 -3.41 -10.67
N LEU A 120 -17.67 -4.28 -9.68
CA LEU A 120 -18.71 -4.70 -8.74
C LEU A 120 -19.24 -3.51 -7.91
N LEU A 121 -18.40 -2.53 -7.59
CA LEU A 121 -18.80 -1.34 -6.83
C LEU A 121 -19.64 -0.34 -7.63
N GLU A 122 -19.56 -0.41 -8.96
CA GLU A 122 -20.30 0.45 -9.90
C GLU A 122 -21.69 -0.08 -10.24
N GLN A 123 -22.03 -1.28 -9.75
CA GLN A 123 -23.38 -1.82 -9.85
C GLN A 123 -24.40 -0.85 -9.23
N PRO A 124 -25.48 -0.49 -9.95
CA PRO A 124 -26.48 0.47 -9.47
C PRO A 124 -26.99 0.13 -8.07
N PHE A 125 -27.19 -1.16 -7.82
CA PHE A 125 -27.65 -1.65 -6.53
C PHE A 125 -26.67 -1.29 -5.38
N PHE A 126 -25.38 -1.56 -5.52
CA PHE A 126 -24.39 -1.29 -4.48
C PHE A 126 -23.96 0.18 -4.42
N ARG A 127 -24.14 0.93 -5.52
CA ARG A 127 -23.89 2.37 -5.55
C ARG A 127 -24.82 3.12 -4.60
N ASP A 128 -26.11 2.77 -4.61
CA ASP A 128 -27.13 3.48 -3.85
C ASP A 128 -27.23 2.96 -2.39
N THR A 129 -26.66 1.79 -2.09
CA THR A 129 -26.66 1.19 -0.73
C THR A 129 -25.71 1.90 0.25
N HIS A 130 -24.87 2.85 -0.21
CA HIS A 130 -23.93 3.59 0.62
C HIS A 130 -24.59 4.49 1.69
N ALA A 131 -25.89 4.79 1.54
CA ALA A 131 -26.66 5.63 2.45
C ALA A 131 -26.94 4.98 3.84
N VAL A 132 -26.44 3.77 4.09
CA VAL A 132 -26.78 2.97 5.28
C VAL A 132 -25.51 2.37 5.90
N SER A 133 -24.42 3.13 5.95
CA SER A 133 -23.21 2.75 6.68
C SER A 133 -23.47 2.81 8.19
N SER A 134 -23.12 1.74 8.90
CA SER A 134 -23.35 1.58 10.35
C SER A 134 -22.57 2.55 11.25
N GLN A 135 -21.72 3.42 10.70
CA GLN A 135 -20.98 4.43 11.47
C GLN A 135 -21.81 5.67 11.81
N GLU A 136 -22.95 5.89 11.16
CA GLU A 136 -23.88 6.95 11.55
C GLU A 136 -24.82 6.43 12.66
N ALA A 137 -24.78 7.07 13.82
CA ALA A 137 -25.43 6.63 15.05
C ALA A 137 -26.98 6.58 15.01
N ASP A 138 -27.61 6.97 13.91
CA ASP A 138 -29.07 7.09 13.78
C ASP A 138 -29.62 6.42 12.52
N VAL A 139 -28.93 5.39 12.02
CA VAL A 139 -29.38 4.66 10.83
C VAL A 139 -30.54 3.71 11.19
N PRO A 140 -31.75 3.92 10.65
CA PRO A 140 -32.84 2.96 10.83
C PRO A 140 -32.47 1.64 10.15
N ASN A 141 -32.47 0.55 10.93
CA ASN A 141 -32.16 -0.83 10.49
C ASN A 141 -30.68 -1.06 10.09
N PRO A 142 -29.74 -1.01 11.07
CA PRO A 142 -28.32 -1.20 10.81
C PRO A 142 -28.04 -2.59 10.23
N ILE A 143 -26.97 -2.66 9.42
CA ILE A 143 -26.41 -3.93 8.98
C ILE A 143 -25.83 -4.63 10.21
N ILE A 144 -26.17 -5.90 10.39
CA ILE A 144 -25.64 -6.73 11.48
C ILE A 144 -24.61 -7.73 11.00
N HIS A 145 -24.73 -8.18 9.75
CA HIS A 145 -23.85 -9.19 9.19
C HIS A 145 -23.85 -9.14 7.65
N LEU A 146 -22.68 -9.31 7.05
CA LEU A 146 -22.50 -9.44 5.61
C LEU A 146 -21.96 -10.83 5.29
N ARG A 147 -22.53 -11.49 4.27
CA ARG A 147 -22.04 -12.79 3.81
C ARG A 147 -21.92 -12.81 2.29
N LEU A 148 -20.74 -13.11 1.78
CA LEU A 148 -20.51 -13.27 0.34
C LEU A 148 -19.96 -14.68 0.08
N GLU A 149 -20.64 -15.43 -0.78
CA GLU A 149 -20.25 -16.78 -1.18
C GLU A 149 -19.97 -16.81 -2.68
N ARG A 150 -18.81 -17.35 -3.06
CA ARG A 150 -18.38 -17.55 -4.44
C ARG A 150 -18.28 -19.05 -4.73
N ASN A 151 -19.02 -19.51 -5.73
CA ASN A 151 -18.81 -20.81 -6.35
C ASN A 151 -18.12 -20.56 -7.69
N VAL A 152 -16.86 -20.97 -7.81
CA VAL A 152 -16.04 -20.69 -8.99
C VAL A 152 -16.03 -21.88 -9.93
N SER A 153 -16.27 -21.63 -11.22
CA SER A 153 -16.21 -22.65 -12.24
C SER A 153 -14.79 -23.20 -12.36
N MET A 154 -14.61 -24.48 -12.03
CA MET A 154 -13.33 -25.18 -12.13
C MET A 154 -13.54 -26.51 -12.85
N PRO A 155 -12.55 -27.02 -13.60
CA PRO A 155 -12.61 -28.36 -14.16
C PRO A 155 -12.91 -29.40 -13.06
N ALA A 156 -13.62 -30.47 -13.41
CA ALA A 156 -13.97 -31.51 -12.44
C ALA A 156 -12.72 -32.07 -11.75
N GLY A 157 -12.68 -31.99 -10.41
CA GLY A 157 -11.53 -32.42 -9.61
C GLY A 157 -10.38 -31.41 -9.53
N ALA A 158 -10.48 -30.25 -10.16
CA ALA A 158 -9.51 -29.17 -9.99
C ALA A 158 -9.72 -28.45 -8.65
N GLU A 159 -8.60 -28.07 -8.02
CA GLU A 159 -8.56 -27.40 -6.73
C GLU A 159 -8.34 -25.89 -6.94
N LEU A 160 -8.81 -25.07 -5.99
CA LEU A 160 -8.54 -23.63 -6.04
C LEU A 160 -7.05 -23.37 -5.81
N THR A 161 -6.50 -22.45 -6.60
CA THR A 161 -5.14 -21.90 -6.38
C THR A 161 -5.21 -20.63 -5.55
N GLU A 162 -4.09 -20.24 -4.95
CA GLU A 162 -4.00 -18.97 -4.23
C GLU A 162 -4.22 -17.76 -5.16
N ALA A 163 -3.78 -17.83 -6.42
CA ALA A 163 -4.00 -16.79 -7.41
C ALA A 163 -5.49 -16.59 -7.73
N VAL A 164 -6.26 -17.68 -7.87
CA VAL A 164 -7.71 -17.63 -8.07
C VAL A 164 -8.39 -17.02 -6.84
N LEU A 165 -8.02 -17.47 -5.64
CA LEU A 165 -8.54 -16.92 -4.39
C LEU A 165 -8.33 -15.41 -4.30
N ARG A 166 -7.10 -14.93 -4.54
CA ARG A 166 -6.77 -13.50 -4.48
C ARG A 166 -7.54 -12.68 -5.51
N THR A 167 -7.75 -13.22 -6.71
CA THR A 167 -8.50 -12.54 -7.78
C THR A 167 -9.96 -12.28 -7.39
N PHE A 168 -10.64 -13.31 -6.88
CA PHE A 168 -12.03 -13.15 -6.43
C PHE A 168 -12.13 -12.32 -5.15
N LEU A 169 -11.23 -12.55 -4.18
CA LEU A 169 -11.24 -11.78 -2.94
C LEU A 169 -11.02 -10.28 -3.21
N LEU A 170 -10.11 -9.90 -4.10
CA LEU A 170 -9.88 -8.50 -4.46
C LEU A 170 -11.13 -7.82 -5.03
N SER A 171 -11.88 -8.56 -5.85
CA SER A 171 -13.11 -8.05 -6.46
C SER A 171 -14.23 -7.85 -5.43
N ASP A 172 -14.22 -8.65 -4.36
CA ASP A 172 -15.29 -8.73 -3.36
C ASP A 172 -15.02 -7.91 -2.10
N VAL A 173 -13.74 -7.77 -1.70
CA VAL A 173 -13.37 -7.12 -0.43
C VAL A 173 -13.74 -5.65 -0.42
N GLY A 174 -13.61 -4.95 -1.56
CA GLY A 174 -14.02 -3.56 -1.69
C GLY A 174 -15.52 -3.38 -1.45
N LEU A 175 -16.35 -4.35 -1.88
CA LEU A 175 -17.79 -4.35 -1.59
C LEU A 175 -18.08 -4.54 -0.11
N LEU A 176 -17.41 -5.51 0.52
CA LEU A 176 -17.58 -5.78 1.94
C LEU A 176 -17.16 -4.57 2.79
N ARG A 177 -16.04 -3.93 2.46
CA ARG A 177 -15.57 -2.71 3.14
C ARG A 177 -16.47 -1.50 2.88
N LYS A 178 -16.94 -1.31 1.65
CA LYS A 178 -17.88 -0.23 1.31
C LYS A 178 -19.17 -0.30 2.13
N LEU A 179 -19.68 -1.52 2.37
CA LEU A 179 -20.95 -1.72 3.08
C LEU A 179 -20.78 -1.87 4.59
N GLY A 180 -19.73 -2.56 5.04
CA GLY A 180 -19.52 -2.89 6.43
C GLY A 180 -18.54 -1.98 7.18
N GLY A 181 -17.82 -1.12 6.47
CA GLY A 181 -16.86 -0.19 7.04
C GLY A 181 -15.41 -0.70 7.03
N GLU A 182 -14.57 -0.02 7.81
CA GLU A 182 -13.13 -0.29 7.86
C GLU A 182 -12.78 -1.33 8.92
N TYR A 183 -12.69 -2.59 8.48
CA TYR A 183 -12.35 -3.73 9.32
C TYR A 183 -10.91 -3.71 9.81
N HIS A 184 -10.70 -3.81 11.12
CA HIS A 184 -9.36 -3.84 11.70
C HIS A 184 -8.88 -5.25 12.08
N GLN A 185 -9.68 -6.29 11.82
CA GLN A 185 -9.32 -7.68 12.10
C GLN A 185 -9.67 -8.58 10.92
N VAL A 186 -8.75 -9.49 10.60
CA VAL A 186 -8.91 -10.49 9.54
C VAL A 186 -8.59 -11.87 10.09
N THR A 187 -9.54 -12.79 9.97
CA THR A 187 -9.34 -14.20 10.25
C THR A 187 -9.62 -15.00 8.99
N ALA A 188 -8.62 -15.72 8.50
CA ALA A 188 -8.73 -16.54 7.29
C ALA A 188 -8.41 -18.00 7.58
N VAL A 189 -9.31 -18.89 7.17
CA VAL A 189 -9.20 -20.34 7.29
C VAL A 189 -9.36 -20.96 5.90
N LYS A 190 -8.46 -21.87 5.53
CA LYS A 190 -8.57 -22.64 4.29
C LYS A 190 -8.58 -24.13 4.59
N SER A 191 -9.41 -24.86 3.86
CA SER A 191 -9.39 -26.31 3.83
C SER A 191 -8.61 -26.75 2.61
N SER A 192 -7.54 -27.51 2.83
CA SER A 192 -6.65 -28.00 1.78
C SER A 192 -6.71 -29.52 1.67
N THR A 193 -6.44 -30.03 0.49
CA THR A 193 -6.23 -31.47 0.26
C THR A 193 -4.81 -31.90 0.65
N PRO A 194 -4.54 -33.22 0.76
CA PRO A 194 -3.18 -33.71 1.01
C PRO A 194 -2.15 -33.29 -0.04
N THR A 195 -2.61 -32.99 -1.27
CA THR A 195 -1.79 -32.50 -2.39
C THR A 195 -1.55 -30.99 -2.35
N GLY A 196 -2.21 -30.27 -1.45
CA GLY A 196 -1.93 -28.86 -1.16
C GLY A 196 -2.85 -27.85 -1.85
N GLY A 197 -3.76 -28.25 -2.73
CA GLY A 197 -4.74 -27.32 -3.29
C GLY A 197 -5.90 -27.07 -2.34
N ILE A 198 -6.66 -26.01 -2.65
CA ILE A 198 -7.66 -25.44 -1.75
C ILE A 198 -9.06 -25.96 -2.15
N VAL A 199 -9.72 -26.63 -1.21
CA VAL A 199 -11.11 -27.12 -1.36
C VAL A 199 -12.10 -26.02 -1.01
N SER A 200 -11.78 -25.20 -0.02
CA SER A 200 -12.56 -24.02 0.35
C SER A 200 -11.69 -23.05 1.11
N ALA A 201 -12.04 -21.77 1.04
CA ALA A 201 -11.47 -20.78 1.93
C ALA A 201 -12.57 -19.86 2.46
N THR A 202 -12.40 -19.43 3.70
CA THR A 202 -13.31 -18.55 4.40
C THR A 202 -12.48 -17.44 5.06
N VAL A 203 -12.89 -16.20 4.84
CA VAL A 203 -12.30 -15.00 5.40
C VAL A 203 -13.38 -14.29 6.21
N THR A 204 -13.10 -14.03 7.47
CA THR A 204 -13.93 -13.23 8.36
C THR A 204 -13.24 -11.89 8.57
N LEU A 205 -13.97 -10.80 8.36
CA LEU A 205 -13.54 -9.44 8.64
C LEU A 205 -14.37 -8.91 9.81
N SER A 206 -13.71 -8.35 10.81
CA SER A 206 -14.36 -7.82 12.02
C SER A 206 -13.76 -6.48 12.43
N GLY A 207 -14.52 -5.73 13.23
CA GLY A 207 -14.08 -4.47 13.81
C GLY A 207 -15.02 -3.95 14.89
N ASP A 208 -14.58 -2.92 15.60
CA ASP A 208 -15.30 -2.37 16.76
C ASP A 208 -16.53 -1.61 16.26
N ASN A 209 -17.71 -2.04 16.70
CA ASN A 209 -19.00 -1.47 16.27
C ASN A 209 -19.24 -1.58 14.75
N LEU A 210 -18.62 -2.55 14.07
CA LEU A 210 -18.86 -2.85 12.66
C LEU A 210 -19.58 -4.19 12.52
N PRO A 211 -20.44 -4.37 11.49
CA PRO A 211 -21.01 -5.67 11.18
C PRO A 211 -19.94 -6.63 10.68
N ASP A 212 -19.88 -7.82 11.26
CA ASP A 212 -18.98 -8.87 10.78
C ASP A 212 -19.28 -9.22 9.32
N ALA A 213 -18.23 -9.34 8.50
CA ALA A 213 -18.33 -9.83 7.13
C ALA A 213 -17.67 -11.20 6.98
N VAL A 214 -18.35 -12.11 6.30
CA VAL A 214 -17.83 -13.44 5.99
C VAL A 214 -17.81 -13.62 4.48
N TRP A 215 -16.62 -13.83 3.94
CA TRP A 215 -16.39 -14.18 2.54
C TRP A 215 -16.00 -15.65 2.44
N THR A 216 -16.65 -16.41 1.56
CA THR A 216 -16.36 -17.83 1.34
C THR A 216 -16.23 -18.12 -0.14
N ILE A 217 -15.22 -18.90 -0.52
CA ILE A 217 -15.00 -19.38 -1.88
C ILE A 217 -14.91 -20.90 -1.92
N ARG A 218 -15.55 -21.50 -2.92
CA ARG A 218 -15.55 -22.95 -3.18
C ARG A 218 -15.47 -23.21 -4.70
N PRO A 219 -14.78 -24.29 -5.12
CA PRO A 219 -14.86 -24.72 -6.51
C PRO A 219 -16.23 -25.35 -6.79
N ASN A 220 -16.76 -25.14 -7.99
CA ASN A 220 -17.98 -25.74 -8.50
C ASN A 220 -17.80 -26.16 -9.96
N SER A 221 -18.41 -27.27 -10.35
CA SER A 221 -18.28 -27.85 -11.70
C SER A 221 -19.36 -27.41 -12.67
N THR A 222 -20.48 -26.88 -12.18
CA THR A 222 -21.73 -26.84 -12.98
C THR A 222 -22.29 -25.47 -13.28
N ASN A 223 -21.85 -24.38 -12.62
CA ASN A 223 -21.97 -22.98 -13.04
C ASN A 223 -21.33 -22.04 -11.99
N PRO A 224 -20.63 -20.97 -12.39
CA PRO A 224 -20.15 -19.97 -11.45
C PRO A 224 -21.32 -19.14 -10.94
N VAL A 225 -21.55 -19.20 -9.63
CA VAL A 225 -22.63 -18.48 -8.96
C VAL A 225 -22.07 -17.83 -7.72
N TRP A 226 -22.37 -16.57 -7.54
CA TRP A 226 -22.11 -15.89 -6.28
C TRP A 226 -23.41 -15.49 -5.60
N GLN A 227 -23.39 -15.50 -4.28
CA GLN A 227 -24.50 -15.11 -3.43
C GLN A 227 -24.00 -14.08 -2.41
N PHE A 228 -24.66 -12.95 -2.32
CA PHE A 228 -24.38 -11.90 -1.35
C PHE A 228 -25.59 -11.67 -0.47
N SER A 229 -25.43 -11.76 0.84
CA SER A 229 -26.51 -11.60 1.82
C SER A 229 -26.18 -10.45 2.77
N ILE A 230 -27.13 -9.53 2.92
CA ILE A 230 -27.06 -8.40 3.86
C ILE A 230 -28.10 -8.66 4.95
N ALA A 231 -27.65 -9.05 6.14
CA ALA A 231 -28.54 -9.21 7.28
C ALA A 231 -28.67 -7.88 8.02
N ARG A 232 -29.90 -7.53 8.39
CA ARG A 232 -30.26 -6.36 9.20
C ARG A 232 -31.19 -6.80 10.33
N ASN A 233 -31.43 -5.94 11.32
CA ASN A 233 -32.27 -6.26 12.48
C ASN A 233 -33.67 -6.79 12.12
N ALA A 234 -34.28 -6.28 11.03
CA ALA A 234 -35.65 -6.64 10.65
C ALA A 234 -35.77 -7.59 9.44
N ALA A 235 -34.71 -7.75 8.64
CA ALA A 235 -34.75 -8.51 7.39
C ALA A 235 -33.35 -8.91 6.91
N THR A 236 -33.28 -9.99 6.14
CA THR A 236 -32.10 -10.35 5.36
C THR A 236 -32.42 -10.15 3.90
N GLU A 237 -31.52 -9.49 3.18
CA GLU A 237 -31.62 -9.33 1.74
C GLU A 237 -30.59 -10.22 1.05
N THR A 238 -31.02 -11.04 0.09
CA THR A 238 -30.13 -11.93 -0.65
C THR A 238 -30.08 -11.60 -2.14
N TYR A 239 -28.86 -11.52 -2.66
CA TYR A 239 -28.53 -11.24 -4.05
C TYR A 239 -27.78 -12.43 -4.63
N GLN A 240 -28.07 -12.75 -5.87
CA GLN A 240 -27.39 -13.80 -6.61
C GLN A 240 -26.99 -13.26 -7.98
N GLY A 241 -25.76 -13.57 -8.40
CA GLY A 241 -25.30 -13.32 -9.75
C GLY A 241 -24.71 -14.56 -10.40
N GLU A 242 -24.79 -14.60 -11.72
CA GLU A 242 -24.17 -15.62 -12.56
C GLU A 242 -22.92 -15.05 -13.24
N GLY A 243 -21.85 -15.83 -13.25
CA GLY A 243 -20.56 -15.38 -13.79
C GLY A 243 -19.94 -14.27 -12.94
N ASP A 244 -19.28 -13.32 -13.61
CA ASP A 244 -18.48 -12.33 -12.92
C ASP A 244 -19.34 -11.20 -12.35
N ILE A 245 -20.07 -10.43 -13.18
CA ILE A 245 -20.63 -9.13 -12.75
C ILE A 245 -21.94 -8.70 -13.46
N GLU A 246 -22.29 -9.18 -14.66
CA GLU A 246 -23.29 -8.49 -15.51
C GLU A 246 -24.77 -8.67 -15.13
N THR A 247 -25.13 -9.77 -14.47
CA THR A 247 -26.53 -10.05 -14.09
C THR A 247 -26.65 -10.32 -12.60
N ILE A 248 -27.46 -9.50 -11.92
CA ILE A 248 -27.74 -9.61 -10.49
C ILE A 248 -29.25 -9.74 -10.30
N ARG A 249 -29.66 -10.70 -9.48
CA ARG A 249 -31.06 -10.93 -9.09
C ARG A 249 -31.18 -10.87 -7.58
N LYS A 250 -32.20 -10.16 -7.09
CA LYS A 250 -32.60 -10.17 -5.67
C LYS A 250 -33.56 -11.33 -5.45
N LEU A 251 -33.30 -12.19 -4.46
CA LEU A 251 -34.06 -13.43 -4.24
C LEU A 251 -35.33 -13.24 -3.38
N ASP A 252 -35.50 -12.11 -2.69
CA ASP A 252 -36.59 -11.93 -1.70
C ASP A 252 -37.89 -11.34 -2.25
N LYS A 253 -37.95 -10.96 -3.53
CA LYS A 253 -39.20 -10.51 -4.16
C LYS A 253 -39.61 -11.53 -5.21
N GLU A 254 -40.91 -11.89 -5.25
CA GLU A 254 -41.50 -12.69 -6.33
C GLU A 254 -40.91 -12.25 -7.66
N ALA A 255 -40.29 -13.21 -8.36
CA ALA A 255 -39.41 -13.04 -9.50
C ALA A 255 -39.73 -11.78 -10.31
N ASP A 256 -38.92 -10.73 -10.14
CA ASP A 256 -38.90 -9.64 -11.11
C ASP A 256 -38.33 -10.22 -12.41
N PRO A 257 -39.12 -10.39 -13.49
CA PRO A 257 -38.69 -11.11 -14.68
C PRO A 257 -37.60 -10.36 -15.45
N GLY A 258 -37.41 -9.07 -15.16
CA GLY A 258 -36.37 -8.24 -15.75
C GLY A 258 -35.18 -8.13 -14.81
N GLY A 259 -34.20 -9.02 -14.93
CA GLY A 259 -32.88 -8.77 -14.33
C GLY A 259 -32.39 -7.37 -14.72
N LEU A 260 -31.82 -6.63 -13.77
CA LEU A 260 -31.23 -5.33 -14.08
C LEU A 260 -30.04 -5.55 -15.00
N THR A 261 -30.13 -5.10 -16.25
CA THR A 261 -29.01 -5.12 -17.19
C THR A 261 -28.01 -4.03 -16.79
N PHE A 262 -26.83 -4.44 -16.36
CA PHE A 262 -25.74 -3.53 -16.03
C PHE A 262 -24.81 -3.33 -17.22
N ASP A 263 -24.68 -2.09 -17.69
CA ASP A 263 -23.67 -1.71 -18.66
C ASP A 263 -22.39 -1.30 -17.93
N MET A 264 -21.47 -2.26 -17.80
CA MET A 264 -20.19 -2.05 -17.14
C MET A 264 -19.36 -0.97 -17.83
N GLY A 265 -19.33 -0.95 -19.16
CA GLY A 265 -18.53 0.01 -19.93
C GLY A 265 -18.95 1.44 -19.63
N LYS A 266 -20.26 1.69 -19.69
CA LYS A 266 -20.85 2.98 -19.37
C LYS A 266 -20.63 3.38 -17.91
N ALA A 267 -20.84 2.48 -16.95
CA ALA A 267 -20.68 2.78 -15.54
C ALA A 267 -19.22 3.12 -15.19
N VAL A 268 -18.26 2.37 -15.73
CA VAL A 268 -16.83 2.61 -15.55
C VAL A 268 -16.40 3.93 -16.21
N LEU A 269 -16.85 4.22 -17.43
CA LEU A 269 -16.54 5.49 -18.09
C LEU A 269 -17.07 6.69 -17.30
N GLN A 270 -18.30 6.59 -16.78
CA GLN A 270 -18.87 7.60 -15.88
C GLN A 270 -18.11 7.74 -14.57
N HIS A 271 -17.56 6.64 -14.02
CA HIS A 271 -16.66 6.71 -12.87
C HIS A 271 -15.39 7.49 -13.23
N ILE A 272 -14.74 7.18 -14.35
CA ILE A 272 -13.52 7.89 -14.81
C ILE A 272 -13.79 9.39 -14.98
N GLU A 273 -14.88 9.78 -15.64
CA GLU A 273 -15.26 11.18 -15.83
C GLU A 273 -15.51 11.90 -14.48
N ARG A 274 -16.16 11.22 -13.52
CA ARG A 274 -16.34 11.75 -12.16
C ARG A 274 -15.00 11.93 -11.45
N SER A 275 -14.13 10.93 -11.45
CA SER A 275 -12.82 10.98 -10.78
C SER A 275 -11.86 12.00 -11.41
N LEU A 276 -12.04 12.32 -12.70
CA LEU A 276 -11.31 13.41 -13.35
C LEU A 276 -11.82 14.80 -12.94
N THR A 277 -13.10 14.94 -12.58
CA THR A 277 -13.70 16.23 -12.20
C THR A 277 -13.76 16.45 -10.69
N GLN A 278 -13.83 15.37 -9.91
CA GLN A 278 -14.01 15.35 -8.47
C GLN A 278 -12.89 14.52 -7.83
N PRO A 279 -11.91 15.15 -7.17
CA PRO A 279 -10.79 14.43 -6.55
C PRO A 279 -11.20 13.41 -5.49
N ASP A 280 -12.34 13.61 -4.83
CA ASP A 280 -12.85 12.76 -3.74
C ASP A 280 -13.86 11.69 -4.22
N ALA A 281 -13.92 11.42 -5.53
CA ALA A 281 -14.81 10.40 -6.08
C ALA A 281 -14.38 9.00 -5.60
N ARG A 282 -15.34 8.25 -5.04
CA ARG A 282 -15.12 6.86 -4.58
C ARG A 282 -15.57 5.83 -5.61
N PRO A 283 -14.92 4.64 -5.68
CA PRO A 283 -13.71 4.26 -4.93
C PRO A 283 -12.49 5.09 -5.32
N ASP A 284 -11.70 5.50 -4.33
CA ASP A 284 -10.45 6.21 -4.55
C ASP A 284 -9.23 5.28 -4.42
N TRP A 285 -8.03 5.80 -4.71
CA TRP A 285 -6.81 5.00 -4.63
C TRP A 285 -6.48 4.53 -3.20
N THR A 286 -6.93 5.25 -2.17
CA THR A 286 -6.78 4.85 -0.77
C THR A 286 -7.69 3.66 -0.44
N ASP A 287 -8.91 3.63 -0.98
CA ASP A 287 -9.80 2.48 -0.88
C ASP A 287 -9.14 1.22 -1.46
N LEU A 288 -8.52 1.33 -2.64
CA LEU A 288 -7.80 0.22 -3.26
C LEU A 288 -6.57 -0.22 -2.45
N THR A 289 -5.80 0.73 -1.91
CA THR A 289 -4.63 0.40 -1.07
C THR A 289 -5.04 -0.46 0.12
N ARG A 290 -6.12 -0.08 0.80
CA ARG A 290 -6.68 -0.83 1.92
C ARG A 290 -7.23 -2.20 1.51
N ASP A 291 -7.77 -2.36 0.30
CA ASP A 291 -8.19 -3.67 -0.22
C ASP A 291 -6.98 -4.61 -0.34
N PHE A 292 -5.84 -4.11 -0.83
CA PHE A 292 -4.60 -4.89 -0.89
C PHE A 292 -3.99 -5.20 0.48
N GLU A 293 -4.16 -4.33 1.47
CA GLU A 293 -3.75 -4.61 2.86
C GLU A 293 -4.57 -5.77 3.46
N VAL A 294 -5.88 -5.82 3.20
CA VAL A 294 -6.72 -6.96 3.58
C VAL A 294 -6.22 -8.23 2.89
N LEU A 295 -5.91 -8.18 1.60
CA LEU A 295 -5.39 -9.34 0.87
C LEU A 295 -4.09 -9.89 1.49
N ASP A 296 -3.14 -9.02 1.84
CA ASP A 296 -1.91 -9.44 2.51
C ASP A 296 -2.18 -9.99 3.93
N ALA A 297 -3.09 -9.38 4.68
CA ALA A 297 -3.50 -9.89 5.98
C ALA A 297 -4.16 -11.27 5.90
N VAL A 298 -4.98 -11.52 4.87
CA VAL A 298 -5.54 -12.85 4.59
C VAL A 298 -4.44 -13.87 4.35
N ARG A 299 -3.43 -13.53 3.52
CA ARG A 299 -2.27 -14.39 3.27
C ARG A 299 -1.50 -14.70 4.56
N ARG A 300 -1.22 -13.68 5.37
CA ARG A 300 -0.57 -13.83 6.69
C ARG A 300 -1.41 -14.67 7.65
N SER A 301 -2.73 -14.52 7.63
CA SER A 301 -3.66 -15.31 8.44
C SER A 301 -3.64 -16.78 8.04
N PHE A 302 -3.68 -17.10 6.74
CA PHE A 302 -3.58 -18.50 6.29
C PHE A 302 -2.27 -19.15 6.72
N ALA A 303 -1.16 -18.41 6.63
CA ALA A 303 0.15 -18.92 7.01
C ALA A 303 0.27 -19.15 8.53
N ARG A 304 -0.26 -18.22 9.34
CA ARG A 304 -0.13 -18.25 10.82
C ARG A 304 -1.27 -18.94 11.54
N ARG A 305 -2.39 -19.22 10.85
CA ARG A 305 -3.62 -19.82 11.38
C ARG A 305 -4.18 -19.05 12.60
N ARG A 306 -4.17 -17.72 12.53
CA ARG A 306 -4.67 -16.83 13.59
C ARG A 306 -5.19 -15.53 13.00
N THR A 307 -6.01 -14.82 13.76
CA THR A 307 -6.45 -13.46 13.45
C THR A 307 -5.25 -12.52 13.31
N ILE A 308 -5.31 -11.65 12.30
CA ILE A 308 -4.34 -10.60 12.01
C ILE A 308 -5.04 -9.27 12.22
N ASP A 309 -4.47 -8.43 13.08
CA ASP A 309 -4.90 -7.04 13.22
C ASP A 309 -4.38 -6.21 12.04
N LEU A 310 -5.26 -5.37 11.50
CA LEU A 310 -4.99 -4.38 10.48
C LEU A 310 -4.85 -3.02 11.16
N HIS A 311 -3.71 -2.39 10.93
CA HIS A 311 -3.49 -1.00 11.29
C HIS A 311 -3.43 -0.21 9.99
N PHE A 312 -4.56 0.38 9.60
CA PHE A 312 -4.61 1.29 8.45
C PHE A 312 -3.82 2.56 8.80
N GLU A 313 -2.51 2.52 8.62
CA GLU A 313 -1.70 3.71 8.73
C GLU A 313 -1.99 4.56 7.50
N THR A 314 -2.61 5.73 7.71
CA THR A 314 -2.58 6.76 6.67
C THR A 314 -1.12 7.15 6.49
N THR A 315 -0.47 6.66 5.43
CA THR A 315 0.75 7.23 4.89
C THR A 315 0.45 8.68 4.56
N SER A 316 0.71 9.55 5.52
CA SER A 316 0.70 10.98 5.32
C SER A 316 2.13 11.42 5.48
N GLU A 317 2.58 12.38 4.67
CA GLU A 317 3.88 13.01 4.89
C GLU A 317 4.05 13.44 6.36
N ARG A 318 2.95 13.79 7.04
CA ARG A 318 2.94 14.15 8.46
C ARG A 318 3.36 13.01 9.41
N SER A 319 3.08 11.74 9.11
CA SER A 319 3.57 10.62 9.92
C SER A 319 5.05 10.37 9.66
N LEU A 320 5.52 10.50 8.41
CA LEU A 320 6.94 10.42 8.04
C LEU A 320 7.77 11.59 8.59
N PHE A 321 7.23 12.81 8.59
CA PHE A 321 7.86 13.98 9.18
C PHE A 321 8.03 13.82 10.69
N LYS A 322 7.10 13.18 11.39
CA LYS A 322 7.25 12.91 12.84
C LYS A 322 8.39 11.92 13.13
N THR A 323 8.50 10.84 12.37
CA THR A 323 9.60 9.88 12.53
C THR A 323 10.94 10.50 12.13
N GLN A 324 10.98 11.31 11.07
CA GLN A 324 12.19 12.05 10.68
C GLN A 324 12.61 13.09 11.72
N MET A 325 11.68 13.89 12.26
CA MET A 325 12.00 14.83 13.35
C MET A 325 12.52 14.11 14.59
N THR A 326 12.00 12.91 14.88
CA THR A 326 12.48 12.08 16.01
C THR A 326 13.89 11.54 15.74
N ALA A 327 14.16 11.06 14.52
CA ALA A 327 15.47 10.57 14.12
C ALA A 327 16.53 11.69 14.10
N ILE A 328 16.19 12.87 13.57
CA ILE A 328 17.05 14.06 13.59
C ILE A 328 17.32 14.49 15.04
N GLY A 329 16.28 14.54 15.89
CA GLY A 329 16.43 14.87 17.31
C GLY A 329 17.37 13.90 18.04
N CYS A 330 17.24 12.59 17.80
CA CYS A 330 18.13 11.58 18.36
C CYS A 330 19.56 11.72 17.81
N GLY A 331 19.72 11.99 16.51
CA GLY A 331 21.01 12.23 15.88
C GLY A 331 21.74 13.45 16.44
N VAL A 332 21.03 14.56 16.67
CA VAL A 332 21.59 15.78 17.29
C VAL A 332 22.03 15.49 18.72
N MET A 333 21.22 14.78 19.52
CA MET A 333 21.60 14.38 20.89
C MET A 333 22.84 13.47 20.93
N MET A 334 22.97 12.51 20.00
CA MET A 334 24.19 11.70 19.90
C MET A 334 25.39 12.56 19.49
N LEU A 335 25.23 13.44 18.50
CA LEU A 335 26.31 14.28 18.00
C LEU A 335 26.81 15.26 19.07
N THR A 336 25.92 15.84 19.89
CA THR A 336 26.35 16.70 21.01
C THR A 336 27.09 15.90 22.08
N LEU A 337 26.64 14.70 22.42
CA LEU A 337 27.34 13.81 23.34
C LEU A 337 28.74 13.49 22.83
N PHE A 338 28.87 13.08 21.56
CA PHE A 338 30.17 12.79 20.94
C PHE A 338 31.06 14.02 20.86
N ALA A 339 30.51 15.19 20.54
CA ALA A 339 31.27 16.45 20.51
C ALA A 339 31.82 16.82 21.89
N VAL A 340 31.04 16.64 22.96
CA VAL A 340 31.51 16.88 24.34
C VAL A 340 32.61 15.89 24.71
N VAL A 341 32.44 14.60 24.41
CA VAL A 341 33.48 13.59 24.66
C VAL A 341 34.75 13.92 23.88
N ALA A 342 34.64 14.27 22.59
CA ALA A 342 35.76 14.66 21.77
C ALA A 342 36.48 15.90 22.33
N LEU A 343 35.72 16.91 22.77
CA LEU A 343 36.28 18.12 23.38
C LEU A 343 37.01 17.82 24.69
N LEU A 344 36.48 16.91 25.52
CA LEU A 344 37.14 16.47 26.75
C LEU A 344 38.44 15.71 26.45
N VAL A 345 38.43 14.82 25.46
CA VAL A 345 39.63 14.09 25.01
C VAL A 345 40.67 15.06 24.45
N LEU A 346 40.25 16.04 23.64
CA LEU A 346 41.14 17.06 23.10
C LEU A 346 41.72 17.92 24.23
N GLY A 347 40.91 18.31 25.20
CA GLY A 347 41.34 19.06 26.39
C GLY A 347 42.34 18.29 27.24
N ALA A 348 42.14 16.98 27.42
CA ALA A 348 43.09 16.11 28.11
C ALA A 348 44.41 15.94 27.32
N ALA A 349 44.34 15.80 26.01
CA ALA A 349 45.52 15.70 25.15
C ALA A 349 46.32 17.02 25.10
N LEU A 350 45.63 18.15 25.22
CA LEU A 350 46.20 19.50 25.21
C LEU A 350 46.54 20.02 26.62
N ASP A 351 46.64 19.14 27.63
CA ASP A 351 46.80 19.53 29.04
C ASP A 351 47.80 20.68 29.22
N ALA A 352 47.26 21.82 29.65
CA ALA A 352 47.96 23.09 29.80
C ALA A 352 48.99 23.08 30.94
N ARG A 353 49.09 21.99 31.71
CA ARG A 353 50.20 21.78 32.66
C ARG A 353 51.53 21.58 31.96
N ASN A 354 51.51 21.02 30.75
CA ASN A 354 52.70 20.73 29.95
C ASN A 354 53.57 21.99 29.67
N PRO A 355 53.04 23.16 29.26
CA PRO A 355 53.89 24.33 29.04
C PRO A 355 54.50 24.96 30.31
N VAL A 356 53.85 24.88 31.47
CA VAL A 356 54.42 25.39 32.73
C VAL A 356 55.49 24.43 33.25
N GLU A 357 55.23 23.12 33.17
CA GLU A 357 56.19 22.08 33.52
C GLU A 357 57.40 22.09 32.56
N ILE A 358 57.18 22.21 31.24
CA ILE A 358 58.27 22.37 30.26
C ILE A 358 59.06 23.65 30.52
N LYS A 359 58.41 24.79 30.86
CA LYS A 359 59.13 26.04 31.17
C LYS A 359 59.94 25.91 32.45
N ALA A 360 59.38 25.31 33.50
CA ALA A 360 60.07 25.07 34.76
C ALA A 360 61.22 24.06 34.59
N GLN A 361 61.05 23.04 33.74
CA GLN A 361 62.09 22.07 33.41
C GLN A 361 63.22 22.72 32.59
N LYS A 362 62.88 23.57 31.61
CA LYS A 362 63.87 24.33 30.84
C LYS A 362 64.63 25.36 31.67
N ALA A 363 63.96 25.98 32.64
CA ALA A 363 64.58 26.88 33.61
C ALA A 363 65.26 26.13 34.76
N ASN A 364 65.27 24.80 34.72
CA ASN A 364 65.83 23.93 35.75
C ASN A 364 65.36 24.28 37.17
N THR A 365 64.09 24.67 37.33
CA THR A 365 63.51 25.08 38.62
C THR A 365 62.65 23.98 39.26
N ILE A 366 62.64 22.77 38.68
CA ILE A 366 61.89 21.62 39.20
C ILE A 366 62.80 20.82 40.11
N PHE A 367 62.40 20.68 41.37
CA PHE A 367 63.07 19.78 42.32
C PHE A 367 62.47 18.38 42.21
N TYR A 368 63.32 17.38 42.11
CA TYR A 368 62.92 15.97 42.05
C TYR A 368 62.94 15.34 43.45
N GLU A 369 62.23 14.22 43.62
CA GLU A 369 62.08 13.58 44.93
C GLU A 369 63.41 13.13 45.54
N ASP A 370 64.41 12.79 44.72
CA ASP A 370 65.77 12.42 45.15
C ASP A 370 66.60 13.60 45.68
N GLU A 371 66.10 14.83 45.52
CA GLU A 371 66.70 16.05 46.03
C GLU A 371 66.20 16.42 47.43
N PHE A 372 65.23 15.66 47.96
CA PHE A 372 64.74 15.78 49.32
C PHE A 372 65.17 14.59 50.18
N VAL A 373 65.38 14.83 51.47
CA VAL A 373 65.62 13.77 52.45
C VAL A 373 64.31 12.99 52.62
N ALA A 374 64.37 11.67 52.50
CA ALA A 374 63.18 10.84 52.54
C ALA A 374 62.36 11.05 53.83
N GLY A 375 61.11 11.49 53.68
CA GLY A 375 60.19 11.75 54.80
C GLY A 375 60.41 13.08 55.53
N GLU A 376 61.32 13.94 55.06
CA GLU A 376 61.58 15.26 55.63
C GLU A 376 61.46 16.35 54.56
N ALA A 377 61.19 17.60 54.98
CA ALA A 377 61.14 18.75 54.08
C ALA A 377 62.53 19.37 53.79
N ASN A 378 63.60 18.68 54.18
CA ASN A 378 64.98 19.15 54.03
C ASN A 378 65.56 18.70 52.69
N LEU A 379 66.34 19.57 52.05
CA LEU A 379 67.05 19.23 50.81
C LEU A 379 68.28 18.35 51.11
N THR A 380 68.57 17.40 50.23
CA THR A 380 69.84 16.69 50.22
C THR A 380 70.97 17.62 49.78
N SER A 381 72.23 17.21 49.92
CA SER A 381 73.36 18.00 49.42
C SER A 381 73.22 18.35 47.93
N LYS A 382 72.71 17.39 47.13
CA LYS A 382 72.40 17.58 45.71
C LYS A 382 71.29 18.62 45.50
N GLY A 383 70.22 18.56 46.29
CA GLY A 383 69.13 19.55 46.24
C GLY A 383 69.58 20.96 46.66
N VAL A 384 70.49 21.07 47.62
CA VAL A 384 71.06 22.37 48.03
C VAL A 384 71.93 22.99 46.93
N GLU A 385 72.77 22.19 46.27
CA GLU A 385 73.56 22.65 45.12
C GLU A 385 72.66 23.12 43.97
N HIS A 386 71.59 22.38 43.69
CA HIS A 386 70.60 22.73 42.68
C HIS A 386 69.85 24.02 43.03
N TRP A 387 69.43 24.20 44.29
CA TRP A 387 68.82 25.44 44.76
C TRP A 387 69.74 26.64 44.56
N GLN A 388 71.03 26.49 44.90
CA GLN A 388 72.00 27.57 44.76
C GLN A 388 72.23 27.97 43.30
N SER A 389 72.23 27.01 42.35
CA SER A 389 72.35 27.34 40.93
C SER A 389 71.14 28.12 40.42
N VAL A 390 69.93 27.73 40.85
CA VAL A 390 68.69 28.45 40.50
C VAL A 390 68.67 29.85 41.12
N GLU A 391 69.15 30.01 42.36
CA GLU A 391 69.20 31.32 43.03
C GLU A 391 70.22 32.27 42.38
N ALA A 392 71.37 31.74 41.94
CA ALA A 392 72.39 32.50 41.23
C ALA A 392 71.88 33.03 39.89
N GLU A 393 71.22 32.18 39.10
CA GLU A 393 70.69 32.53 37.77
C GLU A 393 69.53 33.55 37.83
N ARG A 394 68.92 33.75 39.01
CA ARG A 394 67.86 34.73 39.24
C ARG A 394 68.37 36.10 39.71
N ARG A 395 69.64 36.19 40.14
CA ARG A 395 70.27 37.45 40.59
C ARG A 395 70.94 38.22 39.45
N ASP A 396 71.27 37.53 38.36
CA ASP A 396 71.69 38.12 37.08
C ASP A 396 70.46 38.48 36.22
#